data_AF-A0A7C1MC07-F1
#
_entry.id   AF-A0A7C1MC07-F1
#
_cell.length_a   1.000
_cell.length_b   1.000
_cell.length_c   1.000
_cell.angle_alpha   90.00
_cell.angle_beta   90.00
_cell.angle_gamma   90.00
#
_symmetry.space_group_name_H-M   'P 1'
#
loop_
_entity.id
_entity.type
_entity.pdbx_description
1 polymer ?
#
loop_
_entity_poly.entity_id
_entity_poly.type
_entity_poly.pdbx_seq_one_letter_code
_entity_poly.pdbx_strand_id
1 'polypeptide(L)'
;MKITPELAEEVGWHIGDGSMNFYNNKGFYQLRGHIEEDKAHYLLRIKPLFERLYGIKINLREMPSTRVFGFQIWNDNLVKLKKNLGLPLGKKFDIKKSLCFTAP
;
A
#
# COMPACT_ATOMS: atom_id res chain seq x y z
N MET A 1 3.80 -17.71 -1.71
CA MET A 1 3.27 -16.65 -2.61
C MET A 1 4.32 -16.41 -3.69
N LYS A 2 3.97 -16.49 -4.97
CA LYS A 2 4.92 -16.15 -6.05
C LYS A 2 4.98 -14.64 -6.17
N ILE A 3 6.17 -14.06 -6.19
CA ILE A 3 6.34 -12.62 -6.45
C ILE A 3 6.01 -12.37 -7.92
N THR A 4 5.03 -11.49 -8.18
CA THR A 4 4.68 -11.03 -9.53
C THR A 4 5.08 -9.57 -9.69
N PRO A 5 5.27 -9.07 -10.93
CA PRO A 5 5.56 -7.66 -11.18
C PRO A 5 4.53 -6.71 -10.57
N GLU A 6 3.25 -7.08 -10.60
CA GLU A 6 2.16 -6.29 -10.00
C GLU A 6 2.29 -6.19 -8.48
N LEU A 7 2.64 -7.30 -7.82
CA LEU A 7 2.88 -7.30 -6.39
C LEU A 7 4.10 -6.44 -6.05
N ALA A 8 5.17 -6.52 -6.84
CA ALA A 8 6.36 -5.70 -6.64
C ALA A 8 6.07 -4.19 -6.82
N GLU A 9 5.27 -3.84 -7.82
CA GLU A 9 4.81 -2.46 -8.05
C GLU A 9 3.97 -1.94 -6.87
N GLU A 10 3.02 -2.74 -6.39
CA GLU A 10 2.19 -2.39 -5.23
C GLU A 10 3.03 -2.19 -3.96
N VAL A 11 4.00 -3.09 -3.73
CA VAL A 11 4.96 -2.96 -2.62
C VAL A 11 5.80 -1.69 -2.78
N GLY A 12 6.19 -1.33 -4.00
CA GLY A 12 6.87 -0.07 -4.31
C GLY A 12 6.06 1.15 -3.86
N TRP A 13 4.77 1.20 -4.21
CA TRP A 13 3.88 2.29 -3.75
C TRP A 13 3.72 2.29 -2.22
N HIS A 14 3.62 1.11 -1.60
CA HIS A 14 3.56 1.03 -0.14
C HIS A 14 4.83 1.62 0.49
N ILE A 15 6.01 1.31 -0.05
CA ILE A 15 7.30 1.81 0.44
C ILE A 15 7.43 3.32 0.22
N GLY A 16 6.88 3.88 -0.85
CA GLY A 16 6.78 5.34 -1.05
C GLY A 16 5.76 5.98 -0.11
N ASP A 17 4.48 5.82 -0.43
CA ASP A 17 3.38 6.63 0.10
C ASP A 17 2.45 5.87 1.07
N GLY A 18 2.69 4.57 1.22
CA GLY A 18 1.88 3.73 2.08
C GLY A 18 2.25 3.83 3.55
N SER A 19 1.29 3.52 4.42
CA SER A 19 1.59 3.16 5.80
C SER A 19 0.58 2.15 6.32
N MET A 20 1.00 1.35 7.30
CA MET A 20 0.14 0.36 7.94
C MET A 20 0.44 0.23 9.42
N ASN A 21 -0.57 -0.12 10.21
CA ASN A 21 -0.43 -0.34 11.65
C ASN A 21 -1.53 -1.26 12.18
N PHE A 22 -1.41 -1.72 13.43
CA PHE A 22 -2.50 -2.33 14.18
C PHE A 22 -2.92 -1.38 15.31
N TYR A 23 -4.21 -1.05 15.33
CA TYR A 23 -4.83 -0.28 16.42
C TYR A 23 -5.89 -1.15 17.09
N ASN A 24 -5.76 -1.45 18.38
CA ASN A 24 -6.69 -2.33 19.11
C ASN A 24 -6.97 -3.64 18.36
N ASN A 25 -5.93 -4.31 17.88
CA ASN A 25 -5.97 -5.52 17.05
C ASN A 25 -6.65 -5.38 15.67
N LYS A 26 -7.02 -4.15 15.25
CA LYS A 26 -7.55 -3.87 13.92
C LYS A 26 -6.45 -3.34 13.01
N GLY A 27 -6.24 -4.02 11.89
CA GLY A 27 -5.27 -3.66 10.87
C GLY A 27 -5.76 -2.43 10.10
N PHE A 28 -4.94 -1.39 10.09
CA PHE A 28 -5.16 -0.17 9.33
C PHE A 28 -4.13 -0.09 8.22
N TYR A 29 -4.59 0.14 6.99
CA TYR A 29 -3.76 0.41 5.83
C TYR A 29 -4.19 1.71 5.18
N GLN A 30 -3.21 2.49 4.73
CA GLN A 30 -3.46 3.67 3.93
C GLN A 30 -2.41 3.80 2.82
N LEU A 31 -2.84 4.40 1.71
CA LEU A 31 -1.99 4.80 0.61
C LEU A 31 -2.50 6.15 0.11
N ARG A 32 -1.68 7.20 0.21
CA ARG A 32 -2.09 8.59 -0.06
C ARG A 32 -0.96 9.35 -0.74
N GLY A 33 -1.23 9.93 -1.90
CA GLY A 33 -0.31 10.74 -2.70
C GLY A 33 -0.82 12.16 -2.86
N HIS A 34 -0.13 12.96 -3.65
CA HIS A 34 -0.50 14.35 -3.94
C HIS A 34 -1.82 14.43 -4.73
N ILE A 35 -2.68 15.38 -4.35
CA ILE A 35 -4.07 15.44 -4.86
C ILE A 35 -4.20 15.73 -6.35
N GLU A 36 -3.26 16.45 -6.95
CA GLU A 36 -3.31 16.85 -8.37
C GLU A 36 -2.45 15.93 -9.25
N GLU A 37 -1.23 15.63 -8.79
CA GLU A 37 -0.24 14.88 -9.58
C GLU A 37 -0.58 13.39 -9.64
N ASP A 38 -1.02 12.80 -8.53
CA ASP A 38 -1.18 11.36 -8.43
C ASP A 38 -2.60 10.88 -8.74
N LYS A 39 -3.57 11.79 -8.86
CA LYS A 39 -5.00 11.43 -8.99
C LYS A 39 -5.27 10.46 -10.14
N ALA A 40 -4.68 10.69 -11.31
CA ALA A 40 -4.81 9.83 -12.47
C ALA A 40 -4.22 8.43 -12.20
N HIS A 41 -3.05 8.35 -11.56
CA HIS A 41 -2.40 7.10 -11.19
C HIS A 41 -3.24 6.28 -10.21
N TYR A 42 -3.81 6.92 -9.18
CA TYR A 42 -4.69 6.26 -8.22
C TYR A 42 -5.95 5.68 -8.89
N LEU A 43 -6.58 6.43 -9.79
CA LEU A 43 -7.81 6.02 -10.47
C LEU A 43 -7.57 4.92 -11.50
N LEU A 44 -6.55 5.07 -12.34
CA LEU A 44 -6.33 4.23 -13.52
C LEU A 44 -5.45 3.01 -13.24
N ARG A 45 -4.56 3.08 -12.23
CA ARG A 45 -3.60 2.01 -11.92
C ARG A 45 -3.82 1.40 -10.55
N ILE A 46 -3.83 2.19 -9.48
CA ILE A 46 -3.88 1.65 -8.11
C ILE A 46 -5.21 0.95 -7.81
N LYS A 47 -6.34 1.62 -8.07
CA LYS A 47 -7.67 1.05 -7.82
C LYS A 47 -7.91 -0.31 -8.49
N PRO A 48 -7.70 -0.48 -9.82
CA PRO A 48 -7.89 -1.78 -10.45
C PRO A 48 -6.84 -2.81 -9.99
N LEU A 49 -5.60 -2.38 -9.66
CA LEU A 49 -4.58 -3.32 -9.18
C LEU A 49 -4.93 -3.90 -7.80
N PHE A 50 -5.45 -3.09 -6.88
CA PHE A 50 -5.90 -3.55 -5.56
C PHE A 50 -7.05 -4.55 -5.66
N GLU A 51 -7.99 -4.34 -6.59
CA GLU A 51 -9.07 -5.29 -6.85
C GLU A 51 -8.53 -6.60 -7.41
N ARG A 52 -7.57 -6.57 -8.34
CA ARG A 52 -6.95 -7.79 -8.90
C ARG A 52 -6.09 -8.57 -7.90
N LEU A 53 -5.26 -7.88 -7.12
CA LEU A 53 -4.30 -8.53 -6.21
C LEU A 53 -4.96 -9.06 -4.93
N TYR A 54 -5.96 -8.34 -4.42
CA TYR A 54 -6.52 -8.62 -3.10
C TYR A 54 -8.04 -8.86 -3.10
N GLY A 55 -8.72 -8.69 -4.25
CA GLY A 55 -10.19 -8.70 -4.29
C GLY A 55 -10.82 -7.51 -3.55
N ILE A 56 -10.06 -6.44 -3.29
CA ILE A 56 -10.50 -5.30 -2.48
C ILE A 56 -10.93 -4.15 -3.40
N LYS A 57 -12.21 -3.78 -3.33
CA LYS A 57 -12.72 -2.55 -3.95
C LYS A 57 -12.44 -1.36 -3.04
N ILE A 58 -11.40 -0.59 -3.39
CA ILE A 58 -11.01 0.59 -2.62
C ILE A 58 -11.86 1.82 -2.97
N ASN A 59 -12.19 2.61 -1.95
CA ASN A 59 -12.88 3.89 -2.09
C ASN A 59 -11.85 5.02 -2.02
N LEU A 60 -11.56 5.62 -3.18
CA LEU A 60 -10.68 6.77 -3.28
C LEU A 60 -11.42 8.04 -2.87
N ARG A 61 -10.74 8.92 -2.14
CA ARG A 61 -11.26 10.20 -1.70
C ARG A 61 -10.20 11.28 -1.76
N GLU A 62 -10.66 12.50 -2.04
CA GLU A 62 -9.87 13.71 -1.88
C GLU A 62 -9.87 14.14 -0.42
N MET A 63 -8.72 14.61 0.06
CA MET A 63 -8.55 15.22 1.38
C MET A 63 -7.92 16.61 1.17
N PRO A 64 -8.73 17.63 0.81
CA PRO A 64 -8.22 18.94 0.41
C PRO A 64 -7.42 19.65 1.49
N SER A 65 -7.81 19.50 2.77
CA SER A 65 -7.14 20.13 3.91
C SER A 65 -5.68 19.71 4.08
N THR A 66 -5.32 18.52 3.58
CA THR A 66 -3.95 17.98 3.61
C THR A 66 -3.36 17.85 2.20
N ARG A 67 -4.05 18.32 1.16
CA ARG A 67 -3.67 18.20 -0.26
C ARG A 67 -3.30 16.78 -0.71
N VAL A 68 -4.00 15.76 -0.23
CA VAL A 68 -3.76 14.37 -0.64
C VAL A 68 -4.97 13.71 -1.28
N PHE A 69 -4.69 12.72 -2.13
CA PHE A 69 -5.66 11.82 -2.73
C PHE A 69 -5.28 10.38 -2.45
N GLY A 70 -6.28 9.54 -2.15
CA GLY A 70 -6.03 8.12 -1.92
C GLY A 70 -7.11 7.48 -1.07
N PHE A 71 -6.73 6.47 -0.29
CA PHE A 71 -7.68 5.71 0.52
C PHE A 71 -7.09 5.27 1.85
N GLN A 72 -8.00 4.88 2.74
CA GLN A 72 -7.71 4.25 4.03
C GLN A 72 -8.68 3.09 4.18
N ILE A 73 -8.19 1.95 4.68
CA ILE A 73 -8.99 0.75 4.88
C ILE A 73 -8.62 0.06 6.19
N TRP A 74 -9.64 -0.43 6.88
CA TRP A 74 -9.49 -1.32 8.02
C TRP A 74 -9.61 -2.76 7.54
N ASN A 75 -8.48 -3.46 7.45
CA ASN A 75 -8.43 -4.84 6.97
C ASN A 75 -7.22 -5.59 7.57
N ASP A 76 -7.50 -6.43 8.57
CA ASP A 76 -6.49 -7.23 9.27
C ASP A 76 -5.74 -8.17 8.34
N ASN A 77 -6.44 -8.77 7.37
CA ASN A 77 -5.86 -9.74 6.45
C ASN A 77 -4.86 -9.06 5.51
N LEU A 78 -5.17 -7.86 5.03
CA LEU A 78 -4.26 -7.07 4.19
C LEU A 78 -2.98 -6.70 4.95
N VAL A 79 -3.11 -6.22 6.18
CA VAL A 79 -1.94 -5.84 7.00
C VAL A 79 -1.12 -7.07 7.40
N LYS A 80 -1.75 -8.18 7.78
CA LYS A 80 -1.06 -9.45 8.06
C LYS A 80 -0.32 -9.96 6.83
N LEU A 81 -0.95 -9.93 5.65
CA LEU A 81 -0.33 -10.35 4.40
C LEU A 81 0.93 -9.52 4.10
N LYS A 82 0.84 -8.19 4.21
CA LYS A 82 1.98 -7.28 4.00
C LYS A 82 3.09 -7.48 5.02
N LYS A 83 2.74 -7.70 6.29
CA LYS A 83 3.70 -8.06 7.33
C LYS A 83 4.42 -9.38 7.00
N ASN A 84 3.70 -10.37 6.48
CA ASN A 84 4.28 -11.65 6.06
C ASN A 84 5.20 -11.52 4.83
N LEU A 85 5.05 -10.46 4.03
CA LEU A 85 6.01 -10.08 2.97
C LEU A 85 7.28 -9.42 3.52
N GLY A 86 7.38 -9.20 4.84
CA GLY A 86 8.52 -8.56 5.49
C GLY A 86 8.43 -7.04 5.57
N LEU A 87 7.26 -6.44 5.28
CA LEU A 87 7.08 -4.99 5.37
C LEU A 87 6.87 -4.56 6.84
N PRO A 88 7.58 -3.53 7.33
CA PRO A 88 7.47 -3.09 8.72
C PRO A 88 6.13 -2.41 9.00
N LEU A 89 5.65 -2.54 10.24
CA LEU A 89 4.53 -1.73 10.75
C LEU A 89 5.03 -0.35 11.16
N GLY A 90 4.24 0.69 10.90
CA GLY A 90 4.56 2.05 11.33
C GLY A 90 5.67 2.71 10.53
N LYS A 91 6.62 3.34 11.22
CA LYS A 91 7.67 4.15 10.60
C LYS A 91 8.69 3.25 9.88
N LYS A 92 9.03 3.61 8.64
CA LYS A 92 9.89 2.83 7.72
C LYS A 92 11.40 2.92 8.02
N PHE A 93 11.81 3.28 9.24
CA PHE A 93 13.22 3.53 9.58
C PHE A 93 14.10 2.27 9.54
N ASP A 94 13.50 1.09 9.64
CA ASP A 94 14.21 -0.20 9.72
C ASP A 94 14.10 -1.07 8.44
N ILE A 95 13.79 -0.46 7.30
CA ILE A 95 13.93 -1.18 6.03
C ILE A 95 15.42 -1.36 5.75
N LYS A 96 16.01 -2.45 6.25
CA LYS A 96 17.36 -2.87 5.84
C LYS A 96 17.38 -2.98 4.32
N LYS A 97 18.34 -2.32 3.67
CA LYS A 97 18.67 -2.46 2.24
C LYS A 97 19.20 -3.88 1.90
N SER A 98 18.57 -4.92 2.41
CA SER A 98 18.83 -6.32 2.07
C SER A 98 17.58 -6.94 1.43
N LEU A 99 16.90 -6.21 0.53
CA LEU A 99 16.20 -6.87 -0.56
C LEU A 99 17.20 -6.99 -1.72
N CYS A 100 18.21 -7.86 -1.56
CA CYS A 100 18.92 -8.39 -2.71
C CYS A 100 17.98 -9.40 -3.35
N PHE A 101 17.29 -8.98 -4.39
CA PHE A 101 16.53 -9.86 -5.26
C PHE A 101 17.53 -10.76 -6.00
N THR A 102 17.76 -11.98 -5.51
CA THR A 102 18.37 -13.00 -6.36
C THR A 102 17.32 -13.40 -7.39
N ALA A 103 17.45 -12.85 -8.59
CA ALA A 103 16.79 -13.40 -9.77
C ALA A 103 17.27 -14.85 -9.97
N PRO A 104 16.39 -15.79 -10.40
CA PRO A 104 16.81 -17.12 -10.78
C PRO A 104 17.73 -17.12 -12.01
#